data_AF-A0A662PVF5-F1
#
_entry.id   AF-A0A662PVF5-F1
#
_cell.length_a   1.000
_cell.length_b   1.000
_cell.length_c   1.000
_cell.angle_alpha   90.00
_cell.angle_beta   90.00
_cell.angle_gamma   90.00
#
_symmetry.space_group_name_H-M   'P 1'
#
loop_
_entity.id
_entity.type
_entity.pdbx_description
1 polymer ?
#
loop_
_entity_poly.entity_id
_entity_poly.type
_entity_poly.pdbx_seq_one_letter_code
_entity_poly.pdbx_strand_id
1 'polypeptide(L)'
;LFSEQVLFGMLILTVIAFSLKFAGSFSTSILKLRDISKSIRVGVGMVPRGELSIVIASIALTSKIISDAIYMEIVGMVILTSLTSSLLLSKLYETVPTEAEAVLE
;
A
#
# COMPACT_ATOMS: atom_id res chain seq x y z
N LEU A 1 16.30 18.48 -7.79
CA LEU A 1 15.09 18.32 -6.95
C LEU A 1 14.67 16.85 -6.83
N PHE A 2 14.85 16.02 -7.86
CA PHE A 2 14.92 14.57 -7.74
C PHE A 2 16.06 14.08 -8.63
N SER A 3 16.95 13.24 -8.08
CA SER A 3 17.98 12.57 -8.88
C SER A 3 17.34 11.36 -9.56
N GLU A 4 17.82 10.97 -10.75
CA GLU A 4 17.31 9.78 -11.45
C GLU A 4 17.34 8.53 -10.55
N GLN A 5 18.37 8.45 -9.70
CA GLN A 5 18.55 7.39 -8.70
C GLN A 5 17.40 7.35 -7.68
N VAL A 6 16.94 8.52 -7.19
CA VAL A 6 15.85 8.61 -6.21
C VAL A 6 14.53 8.18 -6.84
N LEU A 7 14.27 8.59 -8.08
CA LEU A 7 13.05 8.19 -8.77
C LEU A 7 13.01 6.67 -8.98
N PHE A 8 14.15 6.09 -9.37
CA PHE A 8 14.27 4.64 -9.58
C PHE A 8 14.14 3.86 -8.27
N GLY A 9 14.81 4.31 -7.20
CA GLY A 9 14.71 3.72 -5.86
C GLY A 9 13.27 3.75 -5.33
N MET A 10 12.59 4.89 -5.43
CA MET A 10 11.18 5.03 -5.06
C MET A 10 10.26 4.05 -5.80
N LEU A 11 10.47 3.87 -7.11
CA LEU A 11 9.64 2.97 -7.92
C LEU A 11 9.86 1.51 -7.54
N ILE A 12 11.12 1.09 -7.34
CA ILE A 12 11.45 -0.24 -6.84
C ILE A 12 10.83 -0.48 -5.46
N LEU A 13 11.00 0.46 -4.53
CA LEU A 13 10.44 0.35 -3.19
C LEU A 13 8.91 0.25 -3.23
N THR A 14 8.27 1.01 -4.10
CA THR A 14 6.81 0.95 -4.31
C THR A 14 6.37 -0.44 -4.77
N VAL A 15 7.02 -1.00 -5.80
CA VAL A 15 6.67 -2.32 -6.34
C VAL A 15 6.88 -3.41 -5.30
N ILE A 16 8.01 -3.39 -4.59
CA ILE A 16 8.30 -4.37 -3.53
C ILE A 16 7.30 -4.21 -2.38
N ALA A 17 7.08 -2.99 -1.90
CA ALA A 17 6.16 -2.73 -0.80
C ALA A 17 4.73 -3.16 -1.13
N PHE A 18 4.25 -2.84 -2.34
CA PHE A 18 2.94 -3.26 -2.81
C PHE A 18 2.83 -4.78 -2.86
N SER A 19 3.77 -5.44 -3.53
CA SER A 19 3.74 -6.90 -3.76
C SER A 19 3.78 -7.67 -2.46
N LEU A 20 4.66 -7.29 -1.53
CA LEU A 20 4.84 -8.00 -0.26
C LEU A 20 3.63 -7.85 0.66
N LYS A 21 3.07 -6.63 0.73
CA LYS A 21 1.90 -6.31 1.56
C LYS A 21 0.63 -6.98 1.01
N PHE A 22 0.45 -6.91 -0.31
CA PHE A 22 -0.65 -7.56 -1.02
C PHE A 22 -0.57 -9.09 -0.87
N ALA A 23 0.58 -9.71 -1.17
CA ALA A 23 0.72 -11.17 -1.11
C ALA A 23 0.50 -11.72 0.30
N GLY A 24 1.03 -11.05 1.34
CA GLY A 24 0.88 -11.49 2.72
C GLY A 24 -0.58 -11.43 3.22
N SER A 25 -1.28 -10.34 2.93
CA SER A 25 -2.69 -10.16 3.33
C SER A 25 -3.65 -10.98 2.46
N PHE A 26 -3.37 -11.12 1.16
CA PHE A 26 -4.14 -11.99 0.27
C PHE A 26 -4.04 -13.46 0.68
N SER A 27 -2.83 -13.95 0.98
CA SER A 27 -2.61 -15.35 1.37
C SER A 27 -3.30 -15.71 2.69
N THR A 28 -3.35 -14.79 3.64
CA THR A 28 -4.07 -15.02 4.91
C THR A 28 -5.57 -14.87 4.76
N SER A 29 -6.03 -13.94 3.91
CA SER A 29 -7.45 -13.73 3.64
C SER A 29 -8.08 -14.90 2.88
N ILE A 30 -7.38 -15.49 1.90
CA ILE A 30 -7.92 -16.62 1.12
C ILE A 30 -8.15 -17.86 2.00
N LEU A 31 -7.27 -18.09 2.98
CA LEU A 31 -7.42 -19.19 3.93
C LEU A 31 -8.67 -19.03 4.81
N LYS A 32 -9.04 -17.78 5.13
CA LYS A 32 -10.16 -17.48 6.03
C LYS A 32 -11.49 -17.30 5.30
N LEU A 33 -11.51 -16.57 4.19
CA LEU A 33 -12.74 -16.22 3.46
C LEU A 33 -13.08 -17.23 2.36
N ARG A 34 -12.08 -17.94 1.82
CA ARG A 34 -12.22 -18.89 0.70
C ARG A 34 -12.88 -18.29 -0.56
N ASP A 35 -12.84 -16.97 -0.69
CA ASP A 35 -13.41 -16.18 -1.77
C ASP A 35 -12.33 -15.25 -2.33
N ILE A 36 -11.96 -15.46 -3.59
CA ILE A 36 -10.88 -14.73 -4.27
C ILE A 36 -11.21 -13.24 -4.39
N SER A 37 -12.46 -12.88 -4.71
CA SER A 37 -12.89 -11.49 -4.89
C SER A 37 -12.84 -10.71 -3.58
N LYS A 38 -13.26 -11.34 -2.47
CA LYS A 38 -13.11 -10.75 -1.12
C LYS A 38 -11.65 -10.66 -0.70
N SER A 39 -10.85 -11.69 -0.99
CA SER A 39 -9.44 -11.70 -0.63
C SER A 39 -8.63 -10.66 -1.38
N ILE A 40 -8.94 -10.38 -2.66
CA ILE A 40 -8.31 -9.28 -3.42
C ILE A 40 -8.65 -7.93 -2.79
N ARG A 41 -9.91 -7.69 -2.40
CA ARG A 41 -10.33 -6.44 -1.73
C ARG A 41 -9.59 -6.22 -0.42
N VAL A 42 -9.44 -7.27 0.39
CA VAL A 42 -8.61 -7.22 1.61
C VAL A 42 -7.14 -6.96 1.27
N GLY A 43 -6.62 -7.66 0.27
CA GLY A 43 -5.24 -7.52 -0.19
C GLY A 43 -4.90 -6.09 -0.58
N VAL A 44 -5.72 -5.50 -1.44
CA VAL A 44 -5.58 -4.09 -1.88
C VAL A 44 -5.80 -3.15 -0.70
N GLY A 45 -6.84 -3.36 0.12
CA GLY A 45 -7.13 -2.50 1.27
C GLY A 45 -6.03 -2.43 2.34
N MET A 46 -5.12 -3.41 2.38
CA MET A 46 -3.99 -3.46 3.32
C MET A 46 -2.69 -2.84 2.77
N VAL A 47 -2.65 -2.45 1.50
CA VAL A 47 -1.50 -1.81 0.86
C VAL A 47 -1.21 -0.38 1.36
N PRO A 48 -2.20 0.52 1.56
CA PRO A 48 -1.94 1.92 1.87
C PRO A 48 -1.02 2.07 3.08
N ARG A 49 0.00 2.93 2.93
CA ARG A 49 0.90 3.33 4.01
C ARG A 49 0.38 4.65 4.61
N GLY A 50 0.30 4.70 5.95
CA GLY A 50 -0.21 5.86 6.68
C GLY A 50 0.88 6.77 7.25
N GLU A 51 0.48 7.70 8.12
CA GLU A 51 1.35 8.70 8.74
C GLU A 51 2.53 8.07 9.49
N LEU A 52 2.31 6.90 10.09
CA LEU A 52 3.33 6.19 10.86
C LEU A 52 4.57 5.87 10.02
N SER A 53 4.41 5.61 8.72
CA SER A 53 5.56 5.32 7.85
C SER A 53 6.46 6.56 7.67
N ILE A 54 5.86 7.74 7.55
CA ILE A 54 6.58 9.01 7.44
C ILE A 54 7.23 9.38 8.77
N VAL A 55 6.53 9.15 9.89
CA VAL A 55 7.07 9.37 11.24
C VAL A 55 8.33 8.52 11.46
N ILE A 56 8.28 7.22 11.13
CA ILE A 56 9.44 6.32 11.25
C ILE A 56 10.59 6.78 10.35
N ALA A 57 10.29 7.16 9.11
CA ALA A 57 11.31 7.67 8.18
C ALA A 57 11.97 8.96 8.71
N SER A 58 11.19 9.85 9.31
CA SER A 58 11.69 11.08 9.93
C SER A 58 12.58 10.79 11.14
N ILE A 59 12.19 9.84 11.99
CA ILE A 59 13.03 9.37 13.11
C ILE A 59 14.36 8.79 12.59
N ALA A 60 14.32 7.97 11.54
CA ALA A 60 15.53 7.40 10.95
C ALA A 60 16.45 8.48 10.35
N LEU A 61 15.87 9.51 9.72
CA LEU A 61 16.62 10.62 9.14
C LEU A 61 17.31 11.48 10.22
N THR A 62 16.55 11.87 11.23
CA THR A 62 17.07 12.66 12.38
C THR A 62 18.10 11.89 13.18
N SER A 63 17.97 10.56 13.25
CA SER A 63 18.97 9.66 13.84
C SER A 63 20.18 9.39 12.95
N LYS A 64 20.25 9.99 11.75
CA LYS A 64 21.29 9.79 10.72
C LYS A 64 21.48 8.33 10.30
N ILE A 65 20.44 7.50 10.42
CA ILE A 65 20.43 6.11 9.96
C ILE A 65 20.25 6.04 8.44
N ILE A 66 19.47 6.97 7.89
CA ILE A 66 19.21 7.09 6.45
C ILE A 66 19.62 8.47 5.95
N SER A 67 19.88 8.58 4.64
CA SER A 67 20.14 9.84 3.96
C SER A 67 18.85 10.55 3.53
N ASP A 68 18.95 11.84 3.22
CA ASP A 68 17.84 12.63 2.66
C ASP A 68 17.26 11.99 1.40
N ALA A 69 18.10 11.37 0.57
CA ALA A 69 17.67 10.66 -0.64
C ALA A 69 16.70 9.51 -0.31
N ILE A 70 17.08 8.64 0.63
CA ILE A 70 16.24 7.51 1.06
C ILE A 70 14.94 8.00 1.72
N TYR A 71 15.01 9.08 2.51
CA TYR A 71 13.82 9.70 3.07
C TYR A 71 12.82 10.13 1.98
N MET A 72 13.31 10.80 0.93
CA MET A 72 12.47 11.21 -0.20
C MET A 72 11.89 10.01 -0.96
N GLU A 73 12.67 8.93 -1.13
CA GLU A 73 12.18 7.69 -1.73
C GLU A 73 11.03 7.06 -0.91
N ILE A 74 11.16 7.03 0.41
CA ILE A 74 10.13 6.48 1.30
C ILE A 74 8.87 7.34 1.26
N VAL A 75 9.00 8.66 1.37
CA VAL A 75 7.85 9.58 1.33
C VAL A 75 7.12 9.45 -0.01
N GLY A 76 7.87 9.42 -1.12
CA GLY A 76 7.29 9.20 -2.45
C GLY A 76 6.56 7.86 -2.57
N MET A 77 7.15 6.78 -2.04
CA MET A 77 6.51 5.47 -2.00
C MET A 77 5.21 5.48 -1.17
N VAL A 78 5.19 6.16 -0.02
CA VAL A 78 3.98 6.26 0.83
C VAL A 78 2.84 6.93 0.07
N ILE A 79 3.12 8.05 -0.60
CA ILE A 79 2.12 8.77 -1.40
C ILE A 79 1.62 7.90 -2.55
N LEU A 80 2.53 7.31 -3.32
CA LEU A 80 2.18 6.47 -4.48
C LEU A 80 1.36 5.25 -4.09
N THR A 81 1.77 4.52 -3.06
CA THR A 81 1.04 3.32 -2.60
C THR A 81 -0.34 3.68 -2.08
N SER A 82 -0.48 4.79 -1.35
CA SER A 82 -1.76 5.23 -0.79
C SER A 82 -2.76 5.64 -1.88
N LEU A 83 -2.31 6.45 -2.86
CA LEU A 83 -3.15 6.85 -3.99
C LEU A 83 -3.52 5.66 -4.88
N THR A 84 -2.54 4.85 -5.26
CA THR A 84 -2.76 3.68 -6.14
C THR A 84 -3.74 2.71 -5.50
N SER A 85 -3.57 2.43 -4.21
CA SER A 85 -4.45 1.53 -3.49
C SER A 85 -5.86 2.08 -3.31
N SER A 86 -6.01 3.37 -2.98
CA SER A 86 -7.33 3.99 -2.80
C SER A 86 -8.14 3.95 -4.10
N LEU A 87 -7.50 4.28 -5.23
CA LEU A 87 -8.13 4.22 -6.55
C LEU A 87 -8.50 2.78 -6.95
N LEU A 88 -7.61 1.82 -6.69
CA LEU A 88 -7.86 0.42 -7.04
C LEU A 88 -9.00 -0.17 -6.18
N LEU A 89 -9.03 0.15 -4.89
CA LEU A 89 -10.08 -0.30 -3.98
C LEU A 89 -11.44 0.30 -4.36
N SER A 90 -11.50 1.60 -4.68
CA SER A 90 -12.72 2.24 -5.15
C SER A 90 -13.32 1.52 -6.36
N LYS A 91 -12.48 1.22 -7.36
CA LYS A 91 -12.91 0.48 -8.57
C LYS A 91 -13.41 -0.93 -8.25
N LEU A 92 -12.75 -1.63 -7.33
CA LEU A 92 -13.18 -2.99 -6.93
C LEU A 92 -14.57 -2.99 -6.26
N TYR A 93 -14.92 -1.92 -5.54
CA TYR A 93 -16.23 -1.78 -4.91
C TYR A 93 -17.31 -1.25 -5.86
N GLU A 94 -16.97 -0.39 -6.82
CA GLU A 94 -17.91 0.04 -7.88
C GLU A 94 -18.43 -1.14 -8.71
N THR A 95 -17.62 -2.19 -8.88
CA THR A 95 -17.98 -3.35 -9.71
C THR A 95 -18.90 -4.38 -9.03
N VAL A 96 -19.21 -4.25 -7.73
CA VAL A 96 -20.09 -5.22 -7.02
C VAL A 96 -21.03 -4.48 -6.05
N PRO A 97 -22.27 -4.16 -6.47
CA PRO A 97 -23.30 -3.58 -5.60
C PRO A 97 -23.90 -4.57 -4.59
N THR A 98 -23.67 -5.88 -4.76
CA THR A 98 -24.59 -6.91 -4.22
C THR A 98 -24.36 -7.35 -2.77
N GLU A 99 -23.27 -6.95 -2.10
CA GLU A 99 -22.97 -7.47 -0.74
C GLU A 99 -23.38 -6.56 0.42
N ALA A 100 -23.65 -5.27 0.16
CA ALA A 100 -24.11 -4.36 1.21
C ALA A 100 -25.58 -4.61 1.62
N GLU A 101 -26.40 -5.15 0.72
CA GLU A 101 -27.81 -5.48 0.99
C GLU A 101 -27.98 -6.76 1.84
N ALA A 102 -27.02 -7.69 1.81
CA ALA A 102 -27.14 -8.96 2.56
C ALA A 102 -26.81 -8.85 4.07
N VAL A 103 -26.37 -7.68 4.54
CA VAL A 103 -26.12 -7.42 5.98
C VAL A 103 -27.28 -6.64 6.61
N LEU A 104 -28.22 -6.15 5.79
CA LEU A 104 -29.41 -5.42 6.21
C LEU A 104 -30.68 -6.30 6.25
N GLU A 105 -30.60 -7.56 5.81
CA GLU A 105 -31.58 -8.62 6.10
C GLU A 105 -31.10 -9.56 7.22
#